data_AF-A0A5K7ZRL6-F1
#
_entry.id   AF-A0A5K7ZRL6-F1
#
_cell.length_a   1.000
_cell.length_b   1.000
_cell.length_c   1.000
_cell.angle_alpha   90.00
_cell.angle_beta   90.00
_cell.angle_gamma   90.00
#
_symmetry.space_group_name_H-M   'P 1'
#
loop_
_entity.id
_entity.type
_entity.pdbx_description
1 polymer ?
#
loop_
_entity_poly.entity_id
_entity_poly.type
_entity_poly.pdbx_seq_one_letter_code
_entity_poly.pdbx_strand_id
1 'polypeptide(L)' 'MRMNSKASIHGGDIPAKDTCDGENINPHLVISEVPETTKSLVL' A
#
# COMPACT_ATOMS: atom_id res chain seq x y z
N MET A 1 -12.54 -4.19 6.22
CA MET A 1 -11.58 -3.92 5.13
C MET A 1 -10.55 -2.92 5.60
N ARG A 2 -9.27 -3.23 5.39
CA ARG A 2 -8.13 -2.41 5.79
C ARG A 2 -7.05 -2.46 4.71
N MET A 3 -6.36 -1.35 4.51
CA MET A 3 -5.19 -1.24 3.63
C MET A 3 -3.98 -0.80 4.45
N ASN A 4 -2.86 -1.50 4.30
CA ASN A 4 -1.60 -1.17 4.94
C ASN A 4 -0.46 -1.29 3.91
N SER A 5 0.70 -0.71 4.20
CA SER A 5 1.94 -0.94 3.46
C SER A 5 2.95 -1.62 4.36
N LYS A 6 3.74 -2.55 3.82
CA LYS A 6 4.90 -3.08 4.55
C LYS A 6 6.04 -2.06 4.62
N ALA A 7 6.03 -1.07 3.73
CA ALA A 7 7.07 -0.06 3.64
C ALA A 7 6.86 1.10 4.62
N SER A 8 5.63 1.37 5.05
CA SER A 8 5.28 2.55 5.85
C SER A 8 4.00 2.36 6.66
N ILE A 9 3.92 3.06 7.78
CA ILE A 9 2.68 3.16 8.58
C ILE A 9 1.80 4.31 8.08
N HIS A 10 0.51 4.25 8.39
CA HIS A 10 -0.42 5.33 8.08
C HIS A 10 0.01 6.64 8.78
N GLY A 11 0.09 7.74 8.02
CA GLY A 11 0.52 9.04 8.50
C GLY A 11 2.03 9.19 8.75
N GLY A 12 2.82 8.15 8.48
CA GLY A 12 4.28 8.22 8.49
C GLY A 12 4.86 8.59 7.13
N ASP A 13 6.16 8.86 7.11
CA ASP A 13 6.89 9.17 5.87
C ASP A 13 7.01 7.95 4.95
N ILE A 14 7.01 8.22 3.64
CA ILE A 14 7.25 7.22 2.61
C ILE A 14 8.77 7.03 2.46
N PRO A 15 9.30 5.79 2.48
CA PRO A 15 10.71 5.52 2.25
C PRO A 15 11.17 6.08 0.92
N ALA A 16 12.34 6.72 0.91
CA ALA A 16 12.90 7.36 -0.29
C ALA A 16 12.91 6.44 -1.52
N LYS A 17 13.21 5.15 -1.34
CA LYS A 17 13.20 4.14 -2.42
C LYS A 17 11.88 4.08 -3.21
N ASP A 18 10.75 4.34 -2.56
CA ASP A 18 9.40 4.27 -3.14
C ASP A 18 8.93 5.64 -3.68
N THR A 19 9.83 6.65 -3.70
CA THR A 19 9.59 8.00 -4.22
C THR A 19 10.35 8.24 -5.52
N CYS A 20 10.07 9.35 -6.21
CA CYS A 20 10.79 9.74 -7.43
C CYS A 20 12.28 10.06 -7.19
N ASP A 21 12.66 10.38 -5.94
CA ASP A 21 14.04 10.68 -5.57
C ASP A 21 14.86 9.42 -5.27
N GLY A 22 14.21 8.25 -5.19
CA GLY A 22 14.85 6.97 -4.96
C GLY A 22 14.78 6.05 -6.17
N GLU A 23 14.35 4.81 -5.96
CA GLU A 23 14.26 3.80 -7.02
C GLU A 23 13.00 3.96 -7.87
N ASN A 24 12.07 4.82 -7.44
CA ASN A 24 10.80 5.09 -8.13
C ASN A 24 10.01 3.80 -8.40
N ILE A 25 9.96 2.93 -7.39
CA ILE A 25 9.20 1.67 -7.39
C ILE A 25 7.93 1.79 -6.54
N ASN A 26 6.94 0.97 -6.85
CA ASN A 26 5.70 0.97 -6.07
C ASN A 26 5.90 0.30 -4.70
N PRO A 27 5.40 0.89 -3.61
CA PRO A 27 5.45 0.29 -2.29
C PRO A 27 4.58 -0.97 -2.23
N HIS A 28 4.97 -1.92 -1.38
CA HIS A 28 4.20 -3.16 -1.19
C HIS A 28 2.94 -2.91 -0.36
N LEU A 29 1.77 -2.89 -1.01
CA LEU A 29 0.47 -2.75 -0.36
C LEU A 29 -0.14 -4.10 0.05
N VAL A 30 -0.89 -4.09 1.15
CA VAL A 30 -1.63 -5.23 1.67
C VAL A 30 -3.06 -4.79 1.96
N ILE A 31 -4.01 -5.39 1.26
CA ILE A 31 -5.44 -5.22 1.51
C ILE A 31 -5.93 -6.46 2.27
N SER A 32 -6.62 -6.24 3.40
CA SER A 32 -7.07 -7.27 4.32
C SER A 32 -8.51 -7.03 4.76
N GLU A 33 -9.14 -8.02 5.39
CA GLU A 33 -10.55 -7.97 5.82
C GLU A 33 -11.50 -7.59 4.66
N VAL A 34 -11.23 -8.14 3.47
CA VAL A 34 -12.04 -7.92 2.28
C VAL A 34 -13.36 -8.68 2.45
N PRO A 35 -14.53 -8.03 2.29
CA PRO A 35 -15.83 -8.70 2.39
C PRO A 35 -15.96 -9.85 1.39
N GLU A 36 -16.62 -10.94 1.77
CA GLU A 36 -16.77 -12.14 0.94
C GLU A 36 -17.51 -11.88 -0.39
N THR A 37 -18.39 -10.89 -0.42
CA THR A 37 -19.17 -10.51 -1.61
C THR A 37 -18.40 -9.62 -2.59
N THR A 38 -17.13 -9.31 -2.30
CA THR A 38 -16.30 -8.42 -3.13
C THR A 38 -16.07 -9.05 -4.50
N LYS A 39 -16.49 -8.33 -5.56
CA LYS A 39 -16.32 -8.76 -6.96
C LYS A 39 -14.93 -8.41 -7.51
N SER A 40 -14.38 -7.28 -7.09
CA SER A 40 -13.10 -6.78 -7.55
C SER A 40 -12.48 -5.81 -6.53
N LEU A 41 -11.16 -5.65 -6.60
CA LEU A 41 -10.39 -4.63 -5.93
C LEU A 41 -9.66 -3.81 -6.99
N VAL A 42 -9.61 -2.49 -6.83
CA VAL A 42 -8.94 -1.55 -7.74
C VAL A 42 -8.07 -0.62 -6.90
N LEU A 43 -6.88 -0.30 -7.44
CA LEU A 43 -5.90 0.62 -6.88
C LEU A 43 -5.58 1.69 -7.92
#